data_AF-A0AA39Q624-F1
#
_entry.id   AF-A0AA39Q624-F1
#
_cell.length_a   1.000
_cell.length_b   1.000
_cell.length_c   1.000
_cell.angle_alpha   90.00
_cell.angle_beta   90.00
_cell.angle_gamma   90.00
#
_symmetry.space_group_name_H-M   'P 1'
#
loop_
_entity.id
_entity.type
_entity.pdbx_description
1 polymer ?
#
loop_
_entity_poly.entity_id
_entity_poly.type
_entity_poly.pdbx_seq_one_letter_code
_entity_poly.pdbx_strand_id
1 'polypeptide(L)'
;MCPEMRLMKLESHTSLGQDALLAILESCPKIEALHISGHDRSHGRIDDKTLTAVAAACDANPSLGVKLRDLTLHDQSVYEKGIKKLQKARRLVIVRTGDTPRQHAYSRDGDYYAYRGGKMVFGAVETSKYQWW
;
A
#
# COMPACT_ATOMS: atom_id res chain seq x y z
N MET A 1 7.65 -9.78 16.75
CA MET A 1 8.08 -8.42 16.33
C MET A 1 9.24 -8.55 15.35
N CYS A 2 9.26 -7.73 14.29
CA CYS A 2 10.28 -7.76 13.24
C CYS A 2 10.95 -6.37 13.11
N PRO A 3 11.78 -5.97 14.08
CA PRO A 3 12.23 -4.58 14.23
C PRO A 3 13.09 -4.06 13.08
N GLU A 4 13.80 -4.95 12.39
CA GLU A 4 14.69 -4.62 11.28
C GLU A 4 14.05 -4.85 9.90
N MET A 5 12.79 -5.26 9.84
CA MET A 5 12.09 -5.48 8.57
C MET A 5 11.91 -4.14 7.83
N ARG A 6 12.45 -4.04 6.62
CA ARG A 6 12.37 -2.83 5.77
C ARG A 6 11.49 -3.04 4.54
N LEU A 7 11.31 -4.29 4.13
CA LEU A 7 10.63 -4.70 2.91
C LEU A 7 9.72 -5.88 3.22
N MET A 8 8.47 -5.85 2.75
CA MET A 8 7.56 -6.98 2.84
C MET A 8 6.69 -7.09 1.60
N LYS A 9 6.64 -8.28 0.99
CA LYS A 9 5.79 -8.62 -0.16
C LYS A 9 4.83 -9.72 0.26
N LEU A 10 3.53 -9.50 0.09
CA LEU A 10 2.46 -10.45 0.39
C LEU A 10 1.59 -10.57 -0.86
N GLU A 11 1.78 -11.62 -1.65
CA GLU A 11 1.14 -11.77 -2.95
C GLU A 11 -0.08 -12.69 -2.90
N SER A 12 -1.12 -12.38 -3.68
CA SER A 12 -2.33 -13.22 -3.77
C SER A 12 -3.07 -13.41 -2.45
N HIS A 13 -3.05 -12.39 -1.58
CA HIS A 13 -3.70 -12.40 -0.28
C HIS A 13 -5.04 -11.65 -0.32
N THR A 14 -6.13 -12.40 -0.28
CA THR A 14 -7.50 -11.85 -0.38
C THR A 14 -8.16 -11.59 0.97
N SER A 15 -7.57 -12.08 2.07
CA SER A 15 -8.12 -11.97 3.42
C SER A 15 -7.49 -10.88 4.28
N LEU A 16 -6.37 -10.29 3.85
CA LEU A 16 -5.71 -9.21 4.57
C LEU A 16 -6.54 -7.93 4.49
N GLY A 17 -6.85 -7.36 5.65
CA GLY A 17 -7.62 -6.12 5.78
C GLY A 17 -6.96 -5.19 6.79
N GLN A 18 -7.78 -4.33 7.40
CA GLN A 18 -7.32 -3.31 8.35
C GLN A 18 -6.42 -3.82 9.47
N ASP A 19 -6.85 -4.86 10.18
CA ASP A 19 -6.12 -5.37 11.35
C ASP A 19 -4.74 -5.90 10.98
N ALA A 20 -4.63 -6.55 9.81
CA ALA A 20 -3.35 -7.03 9.30
C ALA A 20 -2.41 -5.87 8.94
N LEU A 21 -2.94 -4.83 8.27
CA LEU A 21 -2.14 -3.67 7.89
C LEU A 21 -1.63 -2.92 9.13
N LEU A 22 -2.47 -2.75 10.15
CA LEU A 22 -2.06 -2.15 11.44
C LEU A 22 -1.01 -3.01 12.15
N ALA A 23 -1.25 -4.32 12.28
CA ALA A 23 -0.33 -5.23 12.94
C ALA A 23 1.05 -5.26 12.27
N ILE A 24 1.12 -5.16 10.94
CA ILE A 24 2.38 -5.05 10.19
C ILE A 24 3.11 -3.75 10.58
N LEU A 25 2.42 -2.61 10.56
CA LEU A 25 3.02 -1.31 10.88
C LEU A 25 3.50 -1.24 12.34
N GLU A 26 2.78 -1.86 13.26
CA GLU A 26 3.16 -1.96 14.68
C GLU A 26 4.35 -2.91 14.89
N SER A 27 4.34 -4.06 14.21
CA SER A 27 5.38 -5.08 14.36
C SER A 27 6.68 -4.75 13.63
N CYS A 28 6.63 -3.87 12.63
CA CYS A 28 7.73 -3.53 11.72
C CYS A 28 7.98 -2.01 11.68
N PRO A 29 8.53 -1.39 12.75
CA PRO A 29 8.71 0.07 12.83
C PRO A 29 9.66 0.66 11.78
N LYS A 30 10.54 -0.16 11.18
CA LYS A 30 11.48 0.24 10.12
C LYS A 30 10.99 -0.09 8.71
N ILE A 31 9.73 -0.50 8.54
CA ILE A 31 9.22 -0.84 7.21
C ILE A 31 9.23 0.39 6.30
N GLU A 32 9.88 0.27 5.16
CA GLU A 32 10.04 1.31 4.14
C GLU A 32 9.17 1.00 2.91
N ALA A 33 9.01 -0.28 2.57
CA ALA A 33 8.22 -0.72 1.44
C ALA A 33 7.34 -1.93 1.80
N LEU A 34 6.05 -1.81 1.53
CA LEU A 34 5.05 -2.85 1.74
C LEU A 34 4.25 -3.06 0.44
N HIS A 35 4.26 -4.27 -0.07
CA HIS A 35 3.45 -4.69 -1.21
C HIS A 35 2.48 -5.76 -0.75
N ILE A 36 1.19 -5.48 -0.88
CA ILE A 36 0.11 -6.44 -0.70
C ILE A 36 -0.67 -6.51 -2.02
N SER A 37 -0.76 -7.71 -2.60
CA SER A 37 -1.61 -7.94 -3.77
C SER A 37 -2.75 -8.90 -3.44
N GLY A 38 -3.90 -8.67 -4.08
CA GLY A 38 -5.03 -9.57 -4.11
C GLY A 38 -4.84 -10.63 -5.19
N HIS A 39 -5.95 -11.23 -5.60
CA HIS A 39 -5.97 -12.28 -6.63
C HIS A 39 -6.72 -11.77 -7.85
N ASP A 40 -6.30 -12.17 -9.06
CA ASP A 40 -6.90 -11.74 -10.34
C ASP A 40 -8.43 -11.96 -10.44
N ARG A 41 -8.93 -12.95 -9.70
CA ARG A 41 -10.35 -13.33 -9.59
C ARG A 41 -11.10 -12.72 -8.41
N SER A 42 -10.40 -12.13 -7.44
CA SER A 42 -11.03 -11.52 -6.27
C SER A 42 -10.17 -10.43 -5.63
N HIS A 43 -10.77 -9.26 -5.47
CA HIS A 43 -10.12 -8.17 -4.74
C HIS A 43 -9.86 -8.58 -3.29
N GLY A 44 -8.75 -8.09 -2.74
CA GLY A 44 -8.49 -8.22 -1.30
C GLY A 44 -9.39 -7.34 -0.45
N ARG A 45 -9.24 -7.45 0.87
CA ARG A 45 -10.07 -6.74 1.86
C ARG A 45 -9.52 -5.38 2.27
N ILE A 46 -8.48 -4.88 1.60
CA ILE A 46 -7.97 -3.53 1.83
C ILE A 46 -8.79 -2.57 0.98
N ASP A 47 -9.45 -1.62 1.63
CA ASP A 47 -10.34 -0.63 1.00
C ASP A 47 -10.10 0.80 1.55
N ASP A 48 -10.87 1.77 1.05
CA ASP A 48 -10.80 3.16 1.52
C ASP A 48 -11.09 3.34 3.02
N LYS A 49 -11.92 2.46 3.60
CA LYS A 49 -12.21 2.47 5.04
C LYS A 49 -10.98 2.02 5.83
N THR A 50 -10.33 0.96 5.35
CA THR A 50 -9.05 0.47 5.88
C THR A 50 -8.01 1.58 5.88
N LEU A 51 -7.81 2.28 4.76
CA LEU A 51 -6.83 3.38 4.69
C LEU A 51 -7.22 4.56 5.60
N THR A 52 -8.51 4.86 5.74
CA THR A 52 -9.00 5.88 6.67
C THR A 52 -8.66 5.52 8.12
N ALA A 53 -8.88 4.26 8.52
CA ALA A 53 -8.59 3.81 9.88
C ALA A 53 -7.09 3.79 10.17
N VAL A 54 -6.27 3.34 9.22
CA VAL A 54 -4.80 3.41 9.33
C VAL A 54 -4.32 4.85 9.45
N ALA A 55 -4.92 5.79 8.69
CA ALA A 55 -4.61 7.21 8.82
C ALA A 55 -4.92 7.73 10.23
N ALA A 56 -6.08 7.39 10.79
CA ALA A 56 -6.45 7.77 12.15
C ALA A 56 -5.49 7.18 13.21
N ALA A 57 -5.09 5.91 13.06
CA ALA A 57 -4.08 5.30 13.92
C ALA A 57 -2.71 5.98 13.80
N CYS A 58 -2.35 6.40 12.59
CA CYS A 58 -1.13 7.15 12.30
C CYS A 58 -1.13 8.56 12.92
N ASP A 59 -2.29 9.22 12.99
CA ASP A 59 -2.45 10.51 13.66
C ASP A 59 -2.40 10.34 15.19
N ALA A 60 -3.00 9.27 15.73
CA ALA A 60 -2.95 8.94 17.16
C ALA A 60 -1.56 8.48 17.64
N ASN A 61 -0.81 7.78 16.78
CA ASN A 61 0.56 7.38 17.04
C ASN A 61 1.50 7.90 15.93
N PRO A 62 2.18 9.04 16.16
CA PRO A 62 3.07 9.66 15.17
C PRO A 62 4.25 8.77 14.72
N SER A 63 4.63 7.76 15.51
CA SER A 63 5.72 6.83 15.16
C SER A 63 5.27 5.71 14.20
N LEU A 64 3.98 5.39 14.15
CA LEU A 64 3.44 4.26 13.40
C LEU A 64 3.65 4.46 11.89
N GLY A 65 4.35 3.54 11.21
CA GLY A 65 4.57 3.65 9.76
C GLY A 65 5.27 4.93 9.29
N VAL A 66 5.99 5.65 10.16
CA VAL A 66 6.67 6.91 9.82
C VAL A 66 7.76 6.74 8.75
N LYS A 67 8.33 5.54 8.66
CA LYS A 67 9.36 5.15 7.68
C LYS A 67 8.78 4.63 6.37
N LEU A 68 7.48 4.36 6.30
CA LEU A 68 6.86 3.83 5.09
C LEU A 68 6.95 4.87 3.96
N ARG A 69 7.57 4.46 2.85
CA ARG A 69 7.78 5.27 1.64
C ARG A 69 7.00 4.72 0.46
N ASP A 70 6.89 3.39 0.34
CA ASP A 70 6.09 2.76 -0.70
C ASP A 70 5.06 1.82 -0.12
N LEU A 71 3.82 2.02 -0.53
CA LEU A 71 2.71 1.13 -0.25
C LEU A 71 2.08 0.72 -1.58
N THR A 72 2.23 -0.54 -1.96
CA THR A 72 1.61 -1.11 -3.16
C THR A 72 0.44 -1.98 -2.75
N LEU A 73 -0.75 -1.65 -3.24
CA LEU A 73 -2.03 -2.28 -2.95
C LEU A 73 -2.67 -2.69 -4.29
N HIS A 74 -2.19 -3.79 -4.84
CA HIS A 74 -2.66 -4.30 -6.12
C HIS A 74 -3.86 -5.25 -5.94
N ASP A 75 -4.80 -5.23 -6.88
CA ASP A 75 -6.07 -5.97 -6.78
C ASP A 75 -6.78 -5.72 -5.44
N GLN A 76 -6.81 -4.46 -5.00
CA GLN A 76 -7.49 -4.00 -3.78
C GLN A 76 -8.55 -2.95 -4.13
N SER A 77 -9.62 -2.84 -3.33
CA SER A 77 -10.69 -1.85 -3.55
C SER A 77 -10.32 -0.47 -2.98
N VAL A 78 -9.19 0.07 -3.41
CA VAL A 78 -8.59 1.31 -2.91
C VAL A 78 -8.67 2.42 -3.95
N TYR A 79 -9.19 3.57 -3.55
CA TYR A 79 -9.40 4.72 -4.42
C TYR A 79 -8.79 6.00 -3.84
N GLU A 80 -8.82 7.07 -4.64
CA GLU A 80 -8.17 8.34 -4.32
C GLU A 80 -8.58 8.92 -2.94
N LYS A 81 -9.82 8.68 -2.51
CA LYS A 81 -10.35 9.20 -1.23
C LYS A 81 -9.62 8.58 -0.03
N GLY A 82 -9.45 7.26 0.01
CA GLY A 82 -8.70 6.58 1.06
C GLY A 82 -7.23 6.97 1.04
N ILE A 83 -6.64 7.01 -0.16
CA ILE A 83 -5.24 7.38 -0.38
C ILE A 83 -4.95 8.80 0.14
N LYS A 84 -5.79 9.79 -0.19
CA LYS A 84 -5.63 11.17 0.28
C LYS A 84 -5.56 11.27 1.79
N LYS A 85 -6.40 10.51 2.51
CA LYS A 85 -6.40 10.50 3.97
C LYS A 85 -5.12 9.89 4.52
N LEU A 86 -4.69 8.75 4.00
CA LEU A 86 -3.43 8.13 4.40
C LEU A 86 -2.24 9.07 4.14
N GLN A 87 -2.18 9.70 2.97
CA GLN A 87 -1.10 10.62 2.61
C GLN A 87 -1.15 11.94 3.38
N LYS A 88 -2.29 12.32 3.96
CA LYS A 88 -2.34 13.43 4.92
C LYS A 88 -1.62 13.06 6.22
N ALA A 89 -1.88 11.87 6.76
CA ALA A 89 -1.22 11.35 7.96
C ALA A 89 0.26 10.98 7.71
N ARG A 90 0.59 10.51 6.51
CA ARG A 90 1.94 10.09 6.09
C ARG A 90 2.32 10.70 4.75
N ARG A 91 2.70 11.99 4.78
CA ARG A 91 2.99 12.83 3.58
C ARG A 91 4.06 12.30 2.64
N LEU A 92 4.93 11.42 3.12
CA LEU A 92 6.05 10.87 2.37
C LEU A 92 5.75 9.49 1.76
N VAL A 93 4.59 8.89 2.07
CA VAL A 93 4.22 7.61 1.46
C VAL A 93 3.72 7.83 0.04
N ILE A 94 4.16 6.96 -0.86
CA ILE A 94 3.69 6.84 -2.23
C ILE A 94 2.80 5.60 -2.26
N VAL A 95 1.57 5.76 -2.71
CA VAL A 95 0.62 4.65 -2.82
C VAL A 95 0.51 4.24 -4.27
N ARG A 96 0.68 2.95 -4.57
CA ARG A 96 0.44 2.36 -5.88
C ARG A 96 -0.75 1.42 -5.79
N THR A 97 -1.70 1.58 -6.69
CA THR A 97 -2.87 0.71 -6.82
C THR A 97 -3.06 0.39 -8.29
N GLY A 98 -3.81 -0.65 -8.59
CA GLY A 98 -4.04 -1.18 -9.93
C GLY A 98 -4.72 -2.52 -9.82
N ASP A 99 -5.33 -2.94 -10.92
CA ASP A 99 -5.98 -4.24 -11.03
C ASP A 99 -5.30 -5.07 -12.11
N THR A 100 -5.22 -6.38 -11.89
CA THR A 100 -4.84 -7.34 -12.90
C THR A 100 -5.87 -7.30 -14.03
N PRO A 101 -5.47 -7.03 -15.29
CA PRO A 101 -6.40 -6.98 -16.40
C PRO A 101 -7.08 -8.34 -16.59
N ARG A 102 -8.42 -8.36 -16.60
CA ARG A 102 -9.21 -9.59 -16.76
C ARG A 102 -8.95 -10.37 -18.06
N GLN A 103 -8.37 -9.72 -19.08
CA GLN A 103 -8.18 -10.31 -20.41
C GLN A 103 -6.78 -10.90 -20.65
N HIS A 104 -5.79 -10.60 -19.81
CA HIS A 104 -4.43 -11.10 -20.00
C HIS A 104 -3.76 -11.40 -18.66
N ALA A 105 -3.81 -12.65 -18.20
CA ALA A 105 -3.03 -13.15 -17.06
C ALA A 105 -1.49 -13.04 -17.25
N TYR A 106 -1.03 -12.48 -18.38
CA TYR A 106 0.38 -12.35 -18.77
C TYR A 106 0.78 -10.92 -19.20
N SER A 107 -0.10 -9.92 -19.09
CA SER A 107 0.32 -8.53 -19.36
C SER A 107 1.25 -8.09 -18.24
N ARG A 108 2.55 -7.95 -18.55
CA ARG A 108 3.60 -7.50 -17.62
C ARG A 108 3.37 -6.09 -17.08
N ASP A 109 2.49 -5.34 -17.73
CA ASP A 109 2.17 -3.97 -17.39
C ASP A 109 0.78 -3.95 -16.74
N GLY A 110 0.72 -4.29 -15.46
CA GLY A 110 -0.44 -3.88 -14.65
C GLY A 110 -0.51 -2.35 -14.65
N ASP A 111 -1.69 -1.79 -14.88
CA ASP A 111 -1.89 -0.33 -14.83
C ASP A 111 -1.72 0.14 -13.37
N TYR A 112 -0.48 0.41 -12.98
CA TYR A 112 -0.18 0.97 -11.67
C TYR A 112 -0.44 2.47 -11.68
N TYR A 113 -1.49 2.88 -10.99
CA TYR A 113 -1.72 4.27 -10.63
C TYR A 113 -0.92 4.58 -9.37
N ALA A 114 0.06 5.47 -9.51
CA ALA A 114 0.81 5.98 -8.39
C ALA A 114 0.21 7.30 -7.89
N TYR A 115 0.19 7.47 -6.56
CA TYR A 115 -0.33 8.65 -5.89
C TYR A 115 0.74 9.23 -4.98
N ARG A 116 0.90 10.55 -5.02
CA ARG A 116 1.78 11.33 -4.13
C ARG A 116 1.09 12.60 -3.69
N GLY A 117 1.09 12.90 -2.39
CA GLY A 117 0.46 14.11 -1.86
C GLY A 117 -1.04 14.21 -2.15
N GLY A 118 -1.72 13.06 -2.25
CA GLY A 118 -3.13 12.97 -2.54
C GLY A 118 -3.51 13.15 -4.01
N LYS A 119 -2.55 13.16 -4.94
CA LYS A 119 -2.81 13.28 -6.38
C LYS A 119 -2.21 12.11 -7.12
N MET A 120 -2.90 11.66 -8.17
CA MET A 120 -2.35 10.72 -9.12
C MET A 120 -1.18 11.38 -9.87
N VAL A 121 -0.09 10.64 -10.03
CA VAL A 121 1.12 11.10 -10.70
C VAL A 121 1.42 10.17 -11.88
N PHE A 122 1.82 10.76 -13.01
CA PHE A 122 2.18 10.04 -14.23
C PHE A 122 3.70 10.00 -14.39
N GLY A 123 4.23 8.89 -14.91
CA GLY A 123 5.66 8.70 -15.17
C GLY A 123 6.43 8.03 -14.03
N ALA A 124 7.76 8.05 -14.11
CA ALA A 124 8.63 7.41 -13.13
C ALA A 124 8.50 8.08 -11.76
N VAL A 125 7.83 7.41 -10.83
CA VAL A 125 7.73 7.85 -9.44
C VAL A 125 8.90 7.28 -8.67
N GLU A 126 9.67 8.16 -8.02
CA GLU A 126 10.78 7.80 -7.12
C GLU A 126 10.34 6.68 -6.18
N THR A 127 10.93 5.50 -6.35
CA THR A 127 10.72 4.34 -5.49
C THR A 127 11.69 4.43 -4.33
N SER A 128 11.35 3.79 -3.20
CA SER A 128 12.35 3.36 -2.25
C SER A 128 13.42 2.58 -3.01
N LYS A 129 14.64 2.59 -2.48
CA LYS A 129 15.80 1.88 -3.02
C LYS A 129 15.61 0.37 -3.26
N TYR A 130 14.44 -0.18 -2.97
CA TYR A 130 14.10 -1.57 -3.20
C TYR A 130 13.24 -1.67 -4.46
N GLN A 131 13.83 -2.20 -5.52
CA GLN A 131 13.10 -2.62 -6.70
C GLN A 131 12.56 -4.04 -6.46
N TRP A 132 11.30 -4.26 -6.82
CA TRP A 132 10.70 -5.59 -6.86
C TRP A 132 11.02 -6.15 -8.25
N TRP A 133 12.05 -6.99 -8.35
CA TRP A 133 12.38 -7.74 -9.57
C TRP A 133 11.54 -9.01 -9.69
#